data_AF-A0A3N9NBA0-F1
#
_entry.id   AF-A0A3N9NBA0-F1
#
_cell.length_a   1.000
_cell.length_b   1.000
_cell.length_c   1.000
_cell.angle_alpha   90.00
_cell.angle_beta   90.00
_cell.angle_gamma   90.00
#
_symmetry.space_group_name_H-M   'P 1'
#
loop_
_entity.id
_entity.type
_entity.pdbx_description
1 polymer ?
#
loop_
_entity_poly.entity_id
_entity_poly.type
_entity_poly.pdbx_seq_one_letter_code
_entity_poly.pdbx_strand_id
1 'polypeptide(L)'
;MVDMKPKRSLIKVYFVTILLGCWLAWDLSQADKNAPPEYPSYKVAAELDARTEATAKVAIVRSDDPELAHPRPVDDEAIDYETIEQMVRRAINLAGGLQWFISSGDMVLIKPNIVDPEEPGTGEVTDVRVVKALVKVVNEIDPGNMEIVIGEGSPRPMDYEMKYQTSRSKPCWEKLWDVCGYQELLSDPELSDINLRLSNLNGSPPENPWQDLVEVEIPGGGQALPQGGSYWIHQDVLNADAFITVR
;
A
#
# COMPACT_ATOMS: atom_id res chain seq x y z
N MET A 1 -49.64 -50.59 -43.12
CA MET A 1 -48.31 -50.17 -42.64
C MET A 1 -48.20 -48.67 -42.83
N VAL A 2 -48.32 -47.89 -41.76
CA VAL A 2 -48.15 -46.43 -41.81
C VAL A 2 -46.65 -46.15 -41.68
N ASP A 3 -46.04 -45.66 -42.75
CA ASP A 3 -44.63 -45.26 -42.81
C ASP A 3 -44.45 -43.95 -42.01
N MET A 4 -44.10 -44.08 -40.72
CA MET A 4 -43.76 -42.94 -39.88
C MET A 4 -42.35 -42.47 -40.21
N LYS A 5 -42.21 -41.62 -41.24
CA LYS A 5 -40.99 -40.83 -41.42
C LYS A 5 -40.84 -39.89 -40.22
N PRO A 6 -39.77 -39.97 -39.41
CA PRO A 6 -39.55 -39.03 -38.33
C PRO A 6 -39.56 -37.60 -38.90
N LYS A 7 -40.44 -36.76 -38.36
CA LYS A 7 -40.55 -35.34 -38.76
C LYS A 7 -39.14 -34.75 -38.67
N ARG A 8 -38.62 -34.21 -39.77
CA ARG A 8 -37.27 -33.61 -39.87
C ARG A 8 -36.94 -32.63 -38.72
N SER A 9 -37.95 -32.06 -38.05
CA SER A 9 -37.76 -31.22 -36.86
C SER A 9 -37.29 -32.00 -35.62
N LEU A 10 -37.74 -33.24 -35.39
CA LEU A 10 -37.28 -34.06 -34.26
C LEU A 10 -35.79 -34.41 -34.38
N ILE A 11 -35.33 -34.73 -35.59
CA ILE A 11 -33.91 -35.03 -35.86
C ILE A 11 -33.05 -33.79 -35.62
N LYS A 12 -33.51 -32.60 -36.04
CA LYS A 12 -32.81 -31.33 -35.78
C LYS A 12 -32.74 -31.00 -34.29
N VAL A 13 -33.84 -31.17 -33.55
CA VAL A 13 -33.86 -30.96 -32.09
C VAL A 13 -32.87 -31.90 -31.41
N TYR A 14 -32.90 -33.19 -31.75
CA TYR A 14 -31.98 -34.18 -31.19
C TYR A 14 -30.51 -33.84 -31.46
N PHE A 15 -30.18 -33.42 -32.69
CA PHE A 15 -28.83 -33.03 -33.06
C PHE A 15 -28.35 -31.78 -32.31
N VAL A 16 -29.22 -30.76 -32.17
CA VAL A 16 -28.91 -29.55 -31.40
C VAL A 16 -28.71 -29.88 -29.92
N THR A 17 -29.53 -30.75 -29.33
CA THR A 17 -29.37 -31.18 -27.94
C THR A 17 -28.06 -31.91 -27.71
N ILE A 18 -27.63 -32.78 -28.63
CA ILE A 18 -26.32 -33.45 -28.54
C ILE A 18 -25.18 -32.44 -28.63
N LEU A 19 -25.24 -31.50 -29.59
CA LEU A 19 -24.19 -30.49 -29.73
C LEU A 19 -24.08 -29.60 -28.49
N LEU A 20 -25.21 -29.15 -27.93
CA LEU A 20 -25.23 -28.40 -26.66
C LEU A 20 -24.68 -29.23 -25.51
N GLY A 21 -25.03 -30.51 -25.42
CA GLY A 21 -24.49 -31.41 -24.40
C GLY A 21 -22.97 -31.60 -24.51
N CYS A 22 -22.46 -31.81 -25.73
CA CYS A 22 -21.03 -31.91 -25.99
C CYS A 22 -20.30 -30.59 -25.68
N TRP A 23 -20.88 -29.45 -26.04
CA TRP A 23 -20.33 -28.14 -25.73
C TRP A 23 -20.29 -27.89 -24.21
N LEU A 24 -21.37 -28.18 -23.49
CA LEU A 24 -21.44 -28.04 -22.03
C LEU A 24 -20.46 -28.97 -21.32
N ALA A 25 -20.32 -30.22 -21.78
CA ALA A 25 -19.36 -31.17 -21.23
C ALA A 25 -17.91 -30.75 -21.48
N TRP A 26 -17.62 -30.20 -22.67
CA TRP A 26 -16.31 -29.63 -22.97
C TRP A 26 -16.02 -28.41 -22.08
N ASP A 27 -16.97 -27.49 -21.96
CA ASP A 27 -16.88 -26.29 -21.13
C ASP A 27 -16.61 -26.64 -19.65
N LEU A 28 -17.40 -27.56 -19.06
CA LEU A 28 -17.18 -28.06 -17.71
C LEU A 28 -15.80 -28.74 -17.55
N SER A 29 -15.36 -29.51 -18.54
CA SER A 29 -14.02 -30.11 -18.50
C SER A 29 -12.89 -29.08 -18.62
N GLN A 30 -13.10 -27.98 -19.33
CA GLN A 30 -12.12 -26.89 -19.38
C GLN A 30 -12.15 -26.07 -18.10
N ALA A 31 -13.33 -25.82 -17.52
CA ALA A 31 -13.48 -25.11 -16.26
C ALA A 31 -12.74 -25.83 -15.11
N ASP A 32 -12.82 -27.16 -15.06
CA ASP A 32 -12.15 -27.95 -14.03
C ASP A 32 -10.62 -28.01 -14.23
N LYS A 33 -10.15 -28.09 -15.48
CA LYS A 33 -8.71 -28.07 -15.81
C LYS A 33 -8.06 -26.70 -15.62
N ASN A 34 -8.84 -25.65 -15.83
CA ASN A 34 -8.41 -24.26 -15.69
C ASN A 34 -8.86 -23.67 -14.36
N ALA A 35 -9.43 -24.48 -13.46
CA ALA A 35 -9.72 -24.05 -12.10
C ALA A 35 -8.38 -23.68 -11.47
N PRO A 36 -8.19 -22.42 -11.03
CA PRO A 36 -7.00 -22.07 -10.32
C PRO A 36 -6.89 -22.97 -9.08
N PRO A 37 -5.68 -23.42 -8.70
CA PRO A 37 -5.52 -24.17 -7.46
C PRO A 37 -6.16 -23.39 -6.32
N GLU A 38 -6.91 -24.07 -5.45
CA GLU A 38 -7.44 -23.45 -4.23
C GLU A 38 -6.27 -22.81 -3.48
N TYR A 39 -6.25 -21.48 -3.46
CA TYR A 39 -5.29 -20.72 -2.68
C TYR A 39 -5.79 -20.76 -1.24
N PRO A 40 -5.11 -21.46 -0.32
CA PRO A 40 -5.45 -21.33 1.09
C PRO A 40 -5.09 -19.90 1.49
N SER A 41 -6.11 -19.06 1.68
CA SER A 41 -5.96 -17.71 2.28
C SER A 41 -5.61 -17.76 3.77
N TYR A 42 -5.29 -18.95 4.27
CA TYR A 42 -4.95 -19.24 5.64
C TYR A 42 -3.62 -20.01 5.66
N LYS A 43 -2.80 -19.72 6.67
CA LYS A 43 -1.71 -20.60 7.07
C LYS A 43 -2.05 -21.22 8.42
N VAL A 44 -1.63 -22.46 8.63
CA VAL A 44 -1.79 -23.09 9.94
C VAL A 44 -0.91 -22.33 10.92
N ALA A 45 -1.45 -21.90 12.07
CA ALA A 45 -0.68 -21.12 13.04
C ALA A 45 0.59 -21.85 13.53
N ALA A 46 0.59 -23.19 13.51
CA ALA A 46 1.77 -24.01 13.81
C ALA A 46 2.90 -23.90 12.78
N GLU A 47 2.61 -23.42 11.56
CA GLU A 47 3.61 -23.09 10.54
C GLU A 47 4.13 -21.65 10.68
N LEU A 48 3.49 -20.83 11.52
CA LEU A 48 4.01 -19.53 11.89
C LEU A 48 5.05 -19.75 12.97
N ASP A 49 6.29 -19.39 12.68
CA ASP A 49 7.38 -19.37 13.65
C ASP A 49 7.15 -18.17 14.60
N ALA A 50 6.20 -18.34 15.52
CA ALA A 50 5.82 -17.29 16.46
C ALA A 50 7.00 -17.00 17.38
N ARG A 51 7.49 -15.75 17.37
CA ARG A 51 8.51 -15.30 18.32
C ARG A 51 7.99 -15.49 19.74
N THR A 52 8.69 -16.28 20.53
CA THR A 52 8.33 -16.59 21.93
C THR A 52 8.82 -15.55 22.92
N GLU A 53 9.57 -14.55 22.46
CA GLU A 53 10.11 -13.45 23.24
C GLU A 53 9.86 -12.11 22.56
N ALA A 54 9.82 -11.03 23.36
CA ALA A 54 9.65 -9.69 22.84
C ALA A 54 10.90 -9.25 22.08
N THR A 55 10.78 -9.11 20.76
CA THR A 55 11.86 -8.63 19.89
C THR A 55 11.73 -7.15 19.51
N ALA A 56 10.62 -6.50 19.89
CA ALA A 56 10.32 -5.13 19.52
C ALA A 56 10.16 -4.24 20.76
N LYS A 57 10.73 -3.04 20.69
CA LYS A 57 10.50 -1.98 21.67
C LYS A 57 9.38 -1.08 21.15
N VAL A 58 8.32 -0.93 21.93
CA VAL A 58 7.16 -0.10 21.60
C VAL A 58 7.09 1.06 22.56
N ALA A 59 6.88 2.26 22.04
CA ALA A 59 6.60 3.47 22.82
C ALA A 59 5.21 3.98 22.47
N ILE A 60 4.46 4.38 23.50
CA ILE A 60 3.15 5.02 23.35
C ILE A 60 3.26 6.34 24.10
N VAL A 61 3.06 7.44 23.38
CA VAL A 61 3.05 8.78 23.94
C VAL A 61 1.68 9.37 23.69
N ARG A 62 1.05 9.84 24.76
CA ARG A 62 -0.25 10.53 24.72
C ARG A 62 -0.03 12.03 24.79
N SER A 63 -1.01 12.80 24.32
CA SER A 63 -0.97 14.26 24.41
C SER A 63 -0.94 14.77 25.86
N ASP A 64 -1.45 13.98 26.82
CA ASP A 64 -1.44 14.30 28.26
C ASP A 64 -0.21 13.74 29.00
N ASP A 65 0.82 13.27 28.29
CA ASP A 65 2.05 12.81 28.92
C ASP A 65 2.73 13.98 29.67
N PRO A 66 2.94 13.87 30.99
CA PRO A 66 3.45 14.97 31.82
C PRO A 66 4.90 15.38 31.50
N GLU A 67 5.61 14.58 30.71
CA GLU A 67 6.97 14.88 30.26
C GLU A 67 6.99 15.69 28.94
N LEU A 68 5.83 15.98 28.34
CA LEU A 68 5.72 16.96 27.26
C LEU A 68 5.85 18.38 27.82
N ALA A 69 6.34 19.33 27.02
CA ALA A 69 6.51 20.70 27.49
C ALA A 69 5.17 21.36 27.82
N HIS A 70 4.14 21.05 27.01
CA HIS A 70 2.79 21.55 27.16
C HIS A 70 1.77 20.39 26.98
N PRO A 71 1.59 19.53 28.00
CA PRO A 71 0.65 18.43 27.92
C PRO A 71 -0.78 18.94 27.70
N ARG A 72 -1.52 18.28 26.81
CA ARG A 72 -2.91 18.59 26.45
C ARG A 72 -3.83 17.43 26.76
N PRO A 73 -5.11 17.66 27.09
CA PRO A 73 -6.10 16.60 27.20
C PRO A 73 -6.13 15.70 25.95
N VAL A 74 -6.40 14.41 26.15
CA VAL A 74 -6.50 13.43 25.05
C VAL A 74 -7.71 13.64 24.14
N ASP A 75 -8.70 14.39 24.60
CA ASP A 75 -9.91 14.78 23.89
C ASP A 75 -9.86 16.22 23.35
N ASP A 76 -8.68 16.86 23.36
CA ASP A 76 -8.48 18.18 22.75
C ASP A 76 -8.48 18.07 21.22
N GLU A 77 -9.63 18.34 20.60
CA GLU A 77 -9.78 18.38 19.14
C GLU A 77 -8.89 19.45 18.48
N ALA A 78 -8.41 20.44 19.24
CA ALA A 78 -7.54 21.52 18.77
C ALA A 78 -6.05 21.28 19.10
N ILE A 79 -5.62 20.02 19.21
CA ILE A 79 -4.21 19.68 19.37
C ILE A 79 -3.37 20.28 18.23
N ASP A 80 -2.34 21.04 18.60
CA ASP A 80 -1.50 21.77 17.66
C ASP A 80 -0.32 20.93 17.15
N TYR A 81 0.33 21.44 16.10
CA TYR A 81 1.49 20.79 15.49
C TYR A 81 2.67 20.66 16.46
N GLU A 82 2.93 21.67 17.30
CA GLU A 82 4.06 21.64 18.25
C GLU A 82 3.90 20.48 19.26
N THR A 83 2.70 20.27 19.78
CA THR A 83 2.39 19.16 20.68
C THR A 83 2.59 17.82 19.96
N ILE A 84 2.09 17.68 18.72
CA ILE A 84 2.25 16.47 17.92
C ILE A 84 3.74 16.19 17.64
N GLU A 85 4.52 17.20 17.27
CA GLU A 85 5.95 17.06 17.03
C GLU A 85 6.68 16.57 18.29
N GLN A 86 6.36 17.13 19.46
CA GLN A 86 6.93 16.67 20.74
C GLN A 86 6.55 15.22 21.04
N MET A 87 5.29 14.82 20.80
CA MET A 87 4.83 13.45 20.97
C MET A 87 5.61 12.47 20.08
N VAL A 88 5.80 12.80 18.80
CA VAL A 88 6.54 11.98 17.84
C VAL A 88 8.00 11.84 18.26
N ARG A 89 8.68 12.95 18.56
CA ARG A 89 10.07 12.95 19.02
C ARG A 89 10.25 12.12 20.28
N ARG A 90 9.34 12.27 21.24
CA ARG A 90 9.35 11.49 22.47
C ARG A 90 9.15 10.00 22.21
N ALA A 91 8.21 9.63 21.34
CA ALA A 91 7.97 8.23 20.99
C ALA A 91 9.22 7.60 20.35
N ILE A 92 9.88 8.31 19.42
CA ILE A 92 11.13 7.88 18.79
C ILE A 92 12.25 7.74 19.83
N ASN A 93 12.42 8.72 20.71
CA ASN A 93 13.44 8.66 21.76
C ASN A 93 13.22 7.49 22.73
N LEU A 94 11.97 7.26 23.16
CA LEU A 94 11.61 6.12 23.99
C LEU A 94 11.83 4.79 23.26
N ALA A 95 11.63 4.74 21.94
CA ALA A 95 11.94 3.58 21.10
C ALA A 95 13.46 3.37 20.89
N GLY A 96 14.30 4.35 21.24
CA GLY A 96 15.77 4.27 21.17
C GLY A 96 16.42 5.08 20.04
N GLY A 97 15.67 5.98 19.39
CA GLY A 97 16.16 6.78 18.27
C GLY A 97 16.08 6.05 16.93
N LEU A 98 16.52 6.72 15.87
CA LEU A 98 16.56 6.17 14.50
C LEU A 98 17.98 5.81 14.03
N GLN A 99 19.01 6.28 14.74
CA GLN A 99 20.43 6.14 14.38
C GLN A 99 20.94 4.69 14.41
N TRP A 100 20.13 3.75 14.90
CA TRP A 100 20.49 2.33 14.87
C TRP A 100 20.28 1.69 13.49
N PHE A 101 19.52 2.33 12.59
CA PHE A 101 19.30 1.85 11.22
C PHE A 101 19.36 2.91 10.13
N ILE A 102 19.33 4.20 10.48
CA ILE A 102 19.52 5.31 9.53
C ILE A 102 20.92 5.88 9.71
N SER A 103 21.66 5.97 8.62
CA SER A 103 23.00 6.56 8.50
C SER A 103 22.96 7.92 7.79
N SER A 104 24.05 8.67 7.93
CA SER A 104 24.24 9.96 7.25
C SER A 104 24.26 9.76 5.72
N GLY A 105 23.48 10.58 5.01
CA GLY A 105 23.34 10.53 3.55
C GLY A 105 22.37 9.47 3.02
N ASP A 106 21.70 8.70 3.88
CA ASP A 106 20.75 7.67 3.44
C ASP A 106 19.56 8.27 2.67
N MET A 107 19.05 7.49 1.72
CA MET A 107 17.71 7.67 1.18
C MET A 107 16.69 7.01 2.12
N VAL A 108 15.83 7.82 2.75
CA VAL A 108 14.79 7.35 3.66
C VAL A 108 13.41 7.44 3.00
N LEU A 109 12.78 6.28 2.80
CA LEU A 109 11.40 6.19 2.32
C LEU A 109 10.44 6.11 3.51
N ILE A 110 9.61 7.14 3.67
CA ILE A 110 8.52 7.20 4.65
C ILE A 110 7.22 6.82 3.94
N LYS A 111 6.60 5.73 4.37
CA LYS A 111 5.34 5.22 3.82
C LYS A 111 4.16 5.49 4.77
N PRO A 112 3.44 6.62 4.62
CA PRO A 112 2.19 6.82 5.35
C PRO A 112 1.12 5.85 4.85
N ASN A 113 -0.02 5.81 5.54
CA ASN A 113 -1.21 5.10 5.08
C ASN A 113 -2.20 6.12 4.53
N ILE A 114 -2.53 6.02 3.24
CA ILE A 114 -3.57 6.83 2.62
C ILE A 114 -4.54 5.91 1.87
N VAL A 115 -5.70 5.67 2.45
CA VAL A 115 -6.72 4.79 1.84
C VAL A 115 -7.49 5.54 0.76
N ASP A 116 -7.92 6.77 1.06
CA ASP A 116 -8.71 7.66 0.21
C ASP A 116 -8.21 9.11 0.32
N PRO A 117 -8.52 9.99 -0.65
CA PRO A 117 -8.23 11.42 -0.57
C PRO A 117 -9.17 12.10 0.43
N GLU A 118 -8.90 11.90 1.72
CA GLU A 118 -9.68 12.45 2.83
C GLU A 118 -8.81 13.36 3.69
N GLU A 119 -9.45 14.25 4.46
CA GLU A 119 -8.74 15.11 5.39
C GLU A 119 -8.13 14.30 6.55
N PRO A 120 -7.01 14.76 7.15
CA PRO A 120 -6.48 14.18 8.38
C PRO A 120 -7.53 14.09 9.50
N GLY A 121 -7.49 13.00 10.28
CA GLY A 121 -8.39 12.79 11.42
C GLY A 121 -9.59 11.87 11.14
N THR A 122 -9.81 11.48 9.89
CA THR A 122 -10.85 10.48 9.52
C THR A 122 -10.50 9.05 9.92
N GLY A 123 -9.21 8.76 10.15
CA GLY A 123 -8.67 7.41 10.33
C GLY A 123 -8.41 6.67 9.02
N GLU A 124 -8.76 7.24 7.87
CA GLU A 124 -8.41 6.71 6.54
C GLU A 124 -7.02 7.18 6.07
N VAL A 125 -6.52 8.25 6.67
CA VAL A 125 -5.27 8.93 6.31
C VAL A 125 -4.42 9.15 7.55
N THR A 126 -3.14 8.76 7.48
CA THR A 126 -2.14 9.11 8.49
C THR A 126 -1.99 10.63 8.55
N ASP A 127 -2.12 11.20 9.75
CA ASP A 127 -2.03 12.65 9.98
C ASP A 127 -0.69 13.21 9.46
N VAL A 128 -0.77 14.13 8.50
CA VAL A 128 0.41 14.74 7.85
C VAL A 128 1.34 15.45 8.84
N ARG A 129 0.82 15.92 9.99
CA ARG A 129 1.61 16.55 11.05
C ARG A 129 2.59 15.57 11.70
N VAL A 130 2.20 14.30 11.81
CA VAL A 130 3.08 13.22 12.30
C VAL A 130 4.20 12.98 11.29
N VAL A 131 3.88 12.96 10.00
CA VAL A 131 4.88 12.77 8.94
C VAL A 131 5.83 13.95 8.85
N LYS A 132 5.33 15.19 8.93
CA LYS A 132 6.17 16.40 9.02
C LYS A 132 7.18 16.32 10.17
N ALA A 133 6.71 15.93 11.37
CA ALA A 133 7.60 15.75 12.52
C ALA A 133 8.66 14.68 12.26
N LEU A 134 8.29 13.57 11.63
CA LEU A 134 9.23 12.50 11.26
C LEU A 134 10.26 12.96 10.22
N VAL A 135 9.85 13.71 9.20
CA VAL A 135 10.75 14.31 8.19
C VAL A 135 11.83 15.16 8.88
N LYS A 136 11.43 16.01 9.84
CA LYS A 136 12.38 16.84 10.62
C LYS A 136 13.35 15.98 11.42
N VAL A 137 12.86 14.95 12.12
CA VAL A 137 13.70 14.05 12.92
C VAL A 137 14.70 13.27 12.05
N VAL A 138 14.29 12.84 10.85
CA VAL A 138 15.18 12.16 9.91
C VAL A 138 16.26 13.12 9.39
N ASN A 139 15.87 14.32 8.94
CA ASN A 139 16.82 15.32 8.44
C ASN A 139 17.83 15.76 9.52
N GLU A 140 17.44 15.80 10.79
CA GLU A 140 18.35 16.13 11.91
C GLU A 140 19.51 15.14 12.11
N ILE A 141 19.43 13.93 11.55
CA ILE A 141 20.53 12.96 11.58
C ILE A 141 21.72 13.47 10.77
N ASP A 142 21.45 14.07 9.60
CA ASP A 142 22.46 14.70 8.74
C ASP A 142 21.82 15.85 7.92
N PRO A 143 21.72 17.06 8.50
CA PRO A 143 20.94 18.16 7.93
C PRO A 143 21.32 18.52 6.49
N GLY A 144 20.34 18.46 5.60
CA GLY A 144 20.49 18.84 4.18
C GLY A 144 21.18 17.80 3.30
N ASN A 145 21.63 16.67 3.86
CA ASN A 145 22.31 15.61 3.13
C ASN A 145 21.46 14.34 2.95
N MET A 146 20.36 14.20 3.71
CA MET A 146 19.41 13.09 3.57
C MET A 146 18.54 13.27 2.32
N GLU A 147 18.25 12.19 1.58
CA GLU A 147 17.12 12.17 0.63
C GLU A 147 15.90 11.59 1.36
N ILE A 148 14.82 12.36 1.46
CA ILE A 148 13.60 11.92 2.11
C ILE A 148 12.50 11.80 1.07
N VAL A 149 11.92 10.61 0.95
CA VAL A 149 10.82 10.33 0.04
C VAL A 149 9.59 9.97 0.85
N ILE A 150 8.49 10.67 0.64
CA ILE A 150 7.18 10.23 1.15
C ILE A 150 6.51 9.46 0.03
N GLY A 151 6.43 8.13 0.18
CA GLY A 151 5.89 7.25 -0.84
C GLY A 151 4.60 6.58 -0.39
N GLU A 152 3.57 6.61 -1.22
CA GLU A 152 2.38 5.79 -0.99
C GLU A 152 1.87 5.14 -2.27
N GLY A 153 1.25 3.96 -2.13
CA GLY A 153 0.54 3.24 -3.19
C GLY A 153 -0.86 2.88 -2.70
N SER A 154 -1.75 3.86 -2.64
CA SER A 154 -3.12 3.70 -2.11
C SER A 154 -3.82 2.46 -2.72
N PRO A 155 -4.53 1.66 -1.91
CA PRO A 155 -5.11 0.38 -2.33
C PRO A 155 -6.33 0.52 -3.23
N ARG A 156 -6.95 1.71 -3.30
CA ARG A 156 -8.10 1.93 -4.18
C ARG A 156 -7.58 2.35 -5.54
N PRO A 157 -7.97 1.65 -6.63
CA PRO A 157 -7.60 2.08 -7.96
C PRO A 157 -8.19 3.47 -8.20
N MET A 158 -7.29 4.44 -8.22
CA MET A 158 -7.57 5.80 -8.65
C MET A 158 -7.53 5.69 -10.18
N ASP A 159 -8.70 5.42 -10.77
CA ASP A 159 -8.99 4.93 -12.15
C ASP A 159 -8.26 5.60 -13.35
N TYR A 160 -7.30 6.50 -13.16
CA TYR A 160 -6.64 7.24 -14.24
C TYR A 160 -5.34 6.61 -14.76
N GLU A 161 -4.73 5.63 -14.08
CA GLU A 161 -3.39 5.11 -14.46
C GLU A 161 -3.38 3.68 -15.00
N MET A 162 -4.46 2.91 -14.82
CA MET A 162 -4.54 1.55 -15.35
C MET A 162 -5.72 1.43 -16.32
N LYS A 163 -5.40 1.45 -17.62
CA LYS A 163 -6.32 1.27 -18.77
C LYS A 163 -7.27 0.05 -18.66
N TYR A 164 -7.05 -0.86 -17.71
CA TYR A 164 -7.74 -2.14 -17.57
C TYR A 164 -8.67 -2.27 -16.33
N GLN A 165 -8.98 -1.18 -15.59
CA GLN A 165 -9.88 -1.23 -14.42
C GLN A 165 -11.26 -0.56 -14.65
N THR A 166 -12.28 -1.03 -13.93
CA THR A 166 -13.71 -0.81 -14.22
C THR A 166 -14.28 0.49 -13.65
N SER A 167 -14.48 1.48 -14.52
CA SER A 167 -15.56 2.48 -14.66
C SER A 167 -16.31 3.10 -13.45
N ARG A 168 -15.86 3.05 -12.20
CA ARG A 168 -16.65 3.60 -11.06
C ARG A 168 -15.93 4.53 -10.09
N SER A 169 -14.76 5.02 -10.42
CA SER A 169 -14.10 6.11 -9.69
C SER A 169 -13.45 7.10 -10.67
N LYS A 170 -13.26 8.34 -10.23
CA LYS A 170 -12.66 9.41 -11.05
C LYS A 170 -11.25 9.75 -10.54
N PRO A 171 -10.38 10.30 -11.40
CA PRO A 171 -8.96 10.59 -11.11
C PRO A 171 -8.79 11.46 -9.87
N CYS A 172 -7.80 11.19 -9.03
CA CYS A 172 -7.48 12.12 -7.95
C CYS A 172 -6.10 11.99 -7.29
N TRP A 173 -5.02 11.50 -7.94
CA TRP A 173 -3.73 11.41 -7.24
C TRP A 173 -3.12 12.74 -6.83
N GLU A 174 -3.24 13.76 -7.68
CA GLU A 174 -2.99 15.14 -7.26
C GLU A 174 -3.80 15.46 -5.99
N LYS A 175 -5.07 15.03 -5.94
CA LYS A 175 -5.90 15.20 -4.75
C LYS A 175 -5.60 14.24 -3.59
N LEU A 176 -4.95 13.10 -3.83
CA LEU A 176 -4.57 12.17 -2.77
C LEU A 176 -3.62 12.88 -1.85
N TRP A 177 -2.58 13.48 -2.41
CA TRP A 177 -1.63 14.26 -1.63
C TRP A 177 -2.22 15.60 -1.17
N ASP A 178 -3.00 16.28 -2.01
CA ASP A 178 -3.51 17.62 -1.71
C ASP A 178 -4.56 17.60 -0.58
N VAL A 179 -5.60 16.75 -0.68
CA VAL A 179 -6.66 16.68 0.34
C VAL A 179 -6.12 16.17 1.68
N CYS A 180 -5.12 15.28 1.64
CA CYS A 180 -4.46 14.80 2.84
C CYS A 180 -3.46 15.81 3.44
N GLY A 181 -3.20 16.94 2.76
CA GLY A 181 -2.27 17.99 3.19
C GLY A 181 -0.79 17.75 2.92
N TYR A 182 -0.43 16.67 2.22
CA TYR A 182 0.97 16.29 1.96
C TYR A 182 1.65 17.18 0.91
N GLN A 183 0.89 17.74 -0.05
CA GLN A 183 1.46 18.69 -1.02
C GLN A 183 2.02 19.93 -0.33
N GLU A 184 1.40 20.37 0.77
CA GLU A 184 1.82 21.56 1.51
C GLU A 184 3.24 21.42 2.06
N LEU A 185 3.68 20.19 2.41
CA LEU A 185 5.03 19.90 2.90
C LEU A 185 6.12 20.31 1.91
N LEU A 186 5.87 20.21 0.60
CA LEU A 186 6.84 20.60 -0.44
C LEU A 186 7.09 22.11 -0.51
N SER A 187 6.21 22.89 0.12
CA SER A 187 6.27 24.35 0.16
C SER A 187 6.38 24.91 1.58
N ASP A 188 6.49 24.04 2.58
CA ASP A 188 6.61 24.41 3.98
C ASP A 188 7.97 25.10 4.22
N PRO A 189 7.98 26.35 4.73
CA PRO A 189 9.23 27.06 4.99
C PRO A 189 10.16 26.38 5.99
N GLU A 190 9.64 25.53 6.89
CA GLU A 190 10.48 24.76 7.83
C GLU A 190 11.20 23.57 7.18
N LEU A 191 10.76 23.18 5.98
CA LEU A 191 11.30 22.03 5.24
C LEU A 191 12.05 22.45 3.97
N SER A 192 12.25 23.76 3.73
CA SER A 192 12.80 24.31 2.49
C SER A 192 14.24 23.88 2.17
N ASP A 193 15.03 23.56 3.19
CA ASP A 193 16.42 23.09 3.07
C ASP A 193 16.51 21.55 3.09
N ILE A 194 15.39 20.84 3.05
CA ILE A 194 15.33 19.37 3.06
C ILE A 194 15.10 18.87 1.63
N ASN A 195 15.90 17.90 1.19
CA ASN A 195 15.65 17.18 -0.06
C ASN A 195 14.45 16.23 0.11
N LEU A 196 13.25 16.77 -0.10
CA LEU A 196 11.97 16.09 0.09
C LEU A 196 11.20 15.97 -1.22
N ARG A 197 10.68 14.78 -1.51
CA ARG A 197 9.73 14.57 -2.62
C ARG A 197 8.63 13.57 -2.27
N LEU A 198 7.53 13.64 -3.01
CA LEU A 198 6.45 12.65 -2.97
C LEU A 198 6.67 11.59 -4.06
N SER A 199 6.25 10.35 -3.79
CA SER A 199 6.38 9.22 -4.73
C SER A 199 5.11 8.38 -4.79
N ASN A 200 4.67 8.05 -6.02
CA ASN A 200 3.54 7.16 -6.26
C ASN A 200 4.02 5.72 -6.41
N LEU A 201 3.87 4.94 -5.35
CA LEU A 201 4.33 3.56 -5.31
C LEU A 201 3.47 2.61 -6.15
N ASN A 202 2.34 3.06 -6.72
CA ASN A 202 1.59 2.30 -7.72
C ASN A 202 2.20 2.40 -9.13
N GLY A 203 3.25 3.22 -9.31
CA GLY A 203 3.90 3.47 -10.59
C GLY A 203 3.45 4.79 -11.22
N SER A 204 4.35 5.47 -11.93
CA SER A 204 4.06 6.77 -12.57
C SER A 204 4.99 7.00 -13.75
N PRO A 205 4.61 7.75 -14.78
CA PRO A 205 3.34 8.43 -14.97
C PRO A 205 2.26 7.49 -15.55
N PRO A 206 0.99 7.92 -15.66
CA PRO A 206 -0.13 7.10 -16.17
C PRO A 206 0.13 6.46 -17.54
N GLU A 207 0.94 7.11 -18.38
CA GLU A 207 1.26 6.68 -19.73
C GLU A 207 2.23 5.48 -19.74
N ASN A 208 3.01 5.33 -18.67
CA ASN A 208 3.95 4.23 -18.48
C ASN A 208 4.06 3.85 -16.99
N PRO A 209 3.00 3.27 -16.40
CA PRO A 209 2.96 2.97 -14.96
C PRO A 209 4.02 1.93 -14.54
N TRP A 210 4.59 1.21 -15.51
CA TRP A 210 5.62 0.20 -15.27
C TRP A 210 7.04 0.77 -15.22
N GLN A 211 7.25 2.04 -15.60
CA GLN A 211 8.61 2.57 -15.74
C GLN A 211 9.41 2.54 -14.43
N ASP A 212 8.71 2.73 -13.31
CA ASP A 212 9.31 2.81 -11.98
C ASP A 212 9.07 1.51 -11.21
N LEU A 213 8.45 0.50 -11.83
CA LEU A 213 8.23 -0.82 -11.23
C LEU A 213 9.25 -1.80 -11.78
N VAL A 214 9.90 -2.52 -10.88
CA VAL A 214 10.87 -3.57 -11.21
C VAL A 214 10.28 -4.90 -10.78
N GLU A 215 10.37 -5.90 -11.65
CA GLU A 215 10.03 -7.27 -11.28
C GLU A 215 11.15 -7.86 -10.41
N VAL A 216 10.76 -8.33 -9.22
CA VAL A 216 11.65 -8.92 -8.22
C VAL A 216 11.24 -10.36 -8.00
N GLU A 217 12.14 -11.29 -8.36
CA GLU A 217 11.98 -12.70 -8.01
C GLU A 217 12.16 -12.90 -6.51
N ILE A 218 11.22 -13.62 -5.89
CA ILE A 218 11.25 -13.96 -4.48
C ILE A 218 11.98 -15.31 -4.32
N PRO A 219 13.05 -15.40 -3.50
CA PRO A 219 13.72 -16.67 -3.25
C PRO A 219 12.74 -17.73 -2.72
N GLY A 220 12.60 -18.83 -3.46
CA GLY A 220 11.62 -19.89 -3.15
C GLY A 220 10.15 -19.51 -3.45
N GLY A 221 9.92 -18.39 -4.12
CA GLY A 221 8.63 -17.84 -4.56
C GLY A 221 7.71 -17.34 -3.44
N GLY A 222 7.80 -17.88 -2.22
CA GLY A 222 7.01 -17.41 -1.08
C GLY A 222 5.51 -17.35 -1.35
N GLN A 223 4.87 -16.23 -0.98
CA GLN A 223 3.45 -15.98 -1.30
C GLN A 223 3.22 -15.60 -2.77
N ALA A 224 4.28 -15.28 -3.53
CA ALA A 224 4.20 -14.95 -4.94
C ALA A 224 4.16 -16.18 -5.86
N LEU A 225 4.32 -17.40 -5.34
CA LEU A 225 4.34 -18.64 -6.14
C LEU A 225 3.17 -18.76 -7.13
N PRO A 226 1.91 -18.45 -6.76
CA PRO A 226 0.80 -18.51 -7.71
C PRO A 226 0.92 -17.49 -8.84
N GLN A 227 1.71 -16.43 -8.67
CA GLN A 227 2.02 -15.39 -9.65
C GLN A 227 3.40 -15.59 -10.32
N GLY A 228 3.96 -16.81 -10.29
CA GLY A 228 5.26 -17.11 -10.90
C GLY A 228 6.46 -16.86 -9.99
N GLY A 229 6.23 -16.52 -8.72
CA GLY A 229 7.29 -16.33 -7.73
C GLY A 229 7.93 -14.95 -7.73
N SER A 230 7.34 -13.95 -8.40
CA SER A 230 7.83 -12.58 -8.48
C SER A 230 6.79 -11.55 -8.03
N TYR A 231 7.26 -10.36 -7.63
CA TYR A 231 6.42 -9.18 -7.41
C TYR A 231 6.93 -7.99 -8.23
N TRP A 232 6.03 -7.13 -8.67
CA TRP A 232 6.37 -5.80 -9.18
C TRP A 232 6.48 -4.84 -8.01
N ILE A 233 7.67 -4.29 -7.79
CA ILE A 233 7.99 -3.42 -6.66
C ILE A 233 8.48 -2.07 -7.21
N HIS A 234 8.02 -0.98 -6.63
CA HIS A 234 8.48 0.36 -7.01
C HIS A 234 9.96 0.55 -6.68
N GLN A 235 10.72 1.14 -7.60
CA GLN A 235 12.17 1.32 -7.49
C GLN A 235 12.57 2.10 -6.24
N ASP A 236 11.79 3.11 -5.81
CA ASP A 236 12.06 3.82 -4.55
C ASP A 236 12.03 2.91 -3.32
N VAL A 237 11.22 1.84 -3.33
CA VAL A 237 11.20 0.86 -2.22
C VAL A 237 12.49 0.02 -2.22
N LEU A 238 13.04 -0.27 -3.40
CA LEU A 238 14.27 -1.04 -3.54
C LEU A 238 15.53 -0.20 -3.32
N ASN A 239 15.47 1.08 -3.67
CA ASN A 239 16.59 2.02 -3.59
C ASN A 239 16.72 2.67 -2.21
N ALA A 240 15.67 2.65 -1.40
CA ALA A 240 15.73 3.20 -0.05
C ALA A 240 16.73 2.43 0.82
N ASP A 241 17.65 3.15 1.45
CA ASP A 241 18.56 2.61 2.46
C ASP A 241 17.82 2.32 3.78
N ALA A 242 16.80 3.14 4.07
CA ALA A 242 15.92 2.96 5.22
C ALA A 242 14.44 3.12 4.83
N PHE A 243 13.59 2.22 5.35
CA PHE A 243 12.16 2.21 5.10
C PHE A 243 11.36 2.34 6.40
N ILE A 244 10.54 3.39 6.52
CA ILE A 244 9.71 3.65 7.70
C ILE A 244 8.24 3.62 7.29
N THR A 245 7.45 2.75 7.92
CA THR A 245 5.98 2.78 7.76
C THR A 245 5.33 3.62 8.85
N VAL A 246 4.37 4.47 8.46
CA VAL A 246 3.51 5.21 9.38
C VAL A 246 2.07 4.82 9.11
N ARG A 247 1.30 4.51 10.16
CA ARG A 247 -0.08 4.05 10.09
C ARG A 247 -0.94 4.96 10.95
#